data_AF-A0A3C0PBZ8-F1
#
_entry.id   AF-A0A3C0PBZ8-F1
#
_cell.length_a   1.000
_cell.length_b   1.000
_cell.length_c   1.000
_cell.angle_alpha   90.00
_cell.angle_beta   90.00
_cell.angle_gamma   90.00
#
_symmetry.space_group_name_H-M   'P 1'
#
loop_
_entity.id
_entity.type
_entity.pdbx_description
1 polymer ?
#
loop_
_entity_poly.entity_id
_entity_poly.type
_entity_poly.pdbx_seq_one_letter_code
_entity_poly.pdbx_strand_id
1 'polypeptide(L)'
;WPYNELLAREKEVLNFYVSGHPLMHFQDEIRGFSDISMRGEAMEKLKEGNSLTVGGIITTVKTHVQRDGRAMVFLTIEDFDGSMELLVFGDAYEKFKHLLSADAMVLVHGQVSVREEDKKPKLRVDNVMALADTRSKLTKSIHVRLKTHGLEEAQMKDLLDTCVKLKGSCTLILHLVTGENNEYRIKAKSVLVNSAKESIDMLREKIGRENVWIGKSAAA
;
A
#
# COMPACT_ATOMS: atom_id res chain seq x y z
N TRP A 1 -5.43 -27.30 5.01
CA TRP A 1 -4.12 -26.82 5.50
C TRP A 1 -4.23 -25.39 5.99
N PRO A 2 -3.36 -24.93 6.89
CA PRO A 2 -3.20 -23.50 7.15
C PRO A 2 -2.92 -22.77 5.84
N TYR A 3 -3.56 -21.63 5.61
CA TYR A 3 -3.52 -20.91 4.33
C TYR A 3 -2.08 -20.60 3.87
N ASN A 4 -1.20 -20.22 4.80
CA ASN A 4 0.20 -19.91 4.51
C ASN A 4 1.02 -21.13 4.05
N GLU A 5 0.70 -22.33 4.56
CA GLU A 5 1.41 -23.56 4.18
C GLU A 5 1.02 -24.02 2.77
N LEU A 6 -0.25 -23.79 2.37
CA LEU A 6 -0.71 -24.00 1.00
C LEU A 6 0.03 -23.07 0.03
N LEU A 7 0.11 -21.77 0.36
CA LEU A 7 0.78 -20.78 -0.48
C LEU A 7 2.29 -21.06 -0.62
N ALA A 8 2.96 -21.45 0.46
CA ALA A 8 4.37 -21.81 0.43
C ALA A 8 4.63 -23.00 -0.51
N ARG A 9 3.78 -24.04 -0.45
CA ARG A 9 3.87 -25.21 -1.36
C ARG A 9 3.52 -24.87 -2.80
N GLU A 10 2.53 -24.00 -3.03
CA GLU A 10 2.21 -23.52 -4.39
C GLU A 10 3.41 -22.79 -5.00
N LYS A 11 4.07 -21.91 -4.24
CA LYS A 11 5.31 -21.27 -4.69
C LYS A 11 6.41 -22.30 -4.96
N GLU A 12 6.59 -23.29 -4.10
CA GLU A 12 7.64 -24.31 -4.26
C GLU A 12 7.41 -25.22 -5.49
N VAL A 13 6.16 -25.58 -5.78
CA VAL A 13 5.80 -26.53 -6.84
C VAL A 13 5.53 -25.84 -8.18
N LEU A 14 4.88 -24.68 -8.16
CA LEU A 14 4.41 -23.99 -9.35
C LEU A 14 5.22 -22.72 -9.65
N ASN A 15 5.99 -22.21 -8.69
CA ASN A 15 6.68 -20.92 -8.78
C ASN A 15 5.72 -19.71 -8.95
N PHE A 16 4.42 -19.91 -8.69
CA PHE A 16 3.37 -18.88 -8.63
C PHE A 16 2.23 -19.32 -7.70
N TYR A 17 1.44 -18.35 -7.21
CA TYR A 17 0.31 -18.60 -6.29
C TYR A 17 -1.00 -18.81 -7.06
N VAL A 18 -1.70 -19.92 -6.84
CA VAL A 18 -2.97 -20.27 -7.50
C VAL A 18 -4.16 -20.01 -6.57
N SER A 19 -3.99 -20.25 -5.26
CA SER A 19 -5.04 -20.11 -4.25
C SER A 19 -5.16 -18.69 -3.67
N GLY A 20 -4.36 -17.76 -4.16
CA GLY A 20 -4.44 -16.33 -3.85
C GLY A 20 -3.11 -15.70 -3.45
N HIS A 21 -2.86 -14.47 -3.92
CA HIS A 21 -1.60 -13.77 -3.70
C HIS A 21 -1.40 -13.43 -2.20
N PRO A 22 -0.23 -13.69 -1.56
CA PRO A 22 0.01 -13.37 -0.14
C PRO A 22 -0.30 -11.91 0.22
N LEU A 23 -0.06 -11.00 -0.73
CA LEU A 23 -0.38 -9.58 -0.60
C LEU A 23 -1.87 -9.27 -0.46
N MET A 24 -2.79 -10.21 -0.71
CA MET A 24 -4.23 -9.96 -0.55
C MET A 24 -4.59 -9.51 0.86
N HIS A 25 -3.85 -9.95 1.88
CA HIS A 25 -4.03 -9.50 3.25
C HIS A 25 -3.69 -8.00 3.45
N PHE A 26 -2.83 -7.45 2.59
CA PHE A 26 -2.31 -6.08 2.64
C PHE A 26 -2.77 -5.22 1.46
N GLN A 27 -3.85 -5.62 0.77
CA GLN A 27 -4.33 -4.93 -0.42
C GLN A 27 -4.70 -3.46 -0.12
N ASP A 28 -5.28 -3.20 1.06
CA ASP A 28 -5.68 -1.84 1.46
C ASP A 28 -4.47 -0.95 1.70
N GLU A 29 -3.43 -1.50 2.31
CA GLU A 29 -2.17 -0.84 2.63
C GLU A 29 -1.41 -0.52 1.34
N ILE A 30 -1.30 -1.49 0.43
CA ILE A 30 -0.65 -1.28 -0.87
C ILE A 30 -1.38 -0.20 -1.65
N ARG A 31 -2.71 -0.28 -1.76
CA ARG A 31 -3.51 0.71 -2.49
C ARG A 31 -3.51 2.09 -1.83
N GLY A 32 -3.49 2.14 -0.50
CA GLY A 32 -3.56 3.39 0.26
C GLY A 32 -2.22 4.11 0.40
N PHE A 33 -1.10 3.38 0.33
CA PHE A 33 0.23 3.93 0.62
C PHE A 33 1.21 3.90 -0.55
N SER A 34 0.99 3.07 -1.57
CA SER A 34 1.82 3.07 -2.78
C SER A 34 1.41 4.22 -3.70
N ASP A 35 2.38 4.87 -4.32
CA ASP A 35 2.14 5.98 -5.23
C ASP A 35 1.78 5.48 -6.65
N ILE A 36 2.24 4.28 -7.02
CA ILE A 36 1.91 3.61 -8.29
C ILE A 36 1.72 2.10 -8.09
N SER A 37 1.08 1.46 -9.07
CA SER A 37 1.22 0.03 -9.34
C SER A 37 2.47 -0.21 -10.20
N MET A 38 3.11 -1.37 -10.05
CA MET A 38 4.33 -1.75 -10.76
C MET A 38 4.06 -2.30 -12.18
N ARG A 39 2.87 -2.01 -12.73
CA ARG A 39 2.55 -2.27 -14.14
C ARG A 39 3.43 -1.42 -15.07
N GLY A 40 3.88 -2.01 -16.17
CA GLY A 40 4.84 -1.40 -17.13
C GLY A 40 4.53 0.04 -17.52
N GLU A 41 3.29 0.33 -17.94
CA GLU A 41 2.86 1.68 -18.37
C GLU A 41 2.98 2.76 -17.28
N ALA A 42 2.83 2.38 -16.00
CA ALA A 42 2.99 3.32 -14.88
C ALA A 42 4.47 3.62 -14.64
N MET A 43 5.33 2.62 -14.79
CA MET A 43 6.78 2.76 -14.61
C MET A 43 7.44 3.58 -15.72
N GLU A 44 6.95 3.51 -16.96
CA GLU A 44 7.47 4.29 -18.09
C GLU A 44 7.35 5.81 -17.90
N LYS A 45 6.44 6.27 -17.04
CA LYS A 45 6.24 7.69 -16.73
C LYS A 45 7.18 8.20 -15.64
N LEU A 46 7.96 7.32 -15.00
CA LEU A 46 8.88 7.68 -13.93
C LEU A 46 10.12 8.37 -14.51
N LYS A 47 10.62 9.35 -13.76
CA LYS A 47 11.81 10.13 -14.11
C LYS A 47 12.87 9.98 -13.03
N GLU A 48 14.14 10.12 -13.41
CA GLU A 48 15.28 10.14 -12.49
C GLU A 48 15.04 11.09 -11.31
N GLY A 49 15.35 10.64 -10.10
CA GLY A 49 15.27 11.44 -8.88
C GLY A 49 13.87 11.60 -8.28
N ASN A 50 12.81 11.14 -8.96
CA ASN A 50 11.47 11.16 -8.38
C ASN A 50 11.42 10.33 -7.10
N SER A 51 10.87 10.89 -6.01
CA SER A 51 10.54 10.10 -4.82
C SER A 51 9.34 9.20 -5.10
N LEU A 52 9.45 7.94 -4.72
CA LEU A 52 8.44 6.92 -4.99
C LEU A 52 8.29 5.99 -3.80
N THR A 53 7.04 5.68 -3.46
CA THR A 53 6.67 4.66 -2.49
C THR A 53 5.93 3.52 -3.19
N VAL A 54 6.38 2.28 -2.97
CA VAL A 54 5.73 1.08 -3.50
C VAL A 54 5.61 0.00 -2.44
N GLY A 55 4.56 -0.81 -2.50
CA GLY A 55 4.32 -1.93 -1.59
C GLY A 55 4.24 -3.24 -2.34
N GLY A 56 4.83 -4.30 -1.78
CA GLY A 56 4.87 -5.59 -2.44
C GLY A 56 5.59 -6.67 -1.64
N ILE A 57 5.83 -7.81 -2.29
CA ILE A 57 6.58 -8.94 -1.76
C ILE A 57 7.97 -9.00 -2.42
N ILE A 58 9.00 -9.20 -1.63
CA ILE A 58 10.37 -9.39 -2.14
C ILE A 58 10.49 -10.82 -2.68
N THR A 59 10.83 -10.98 -3.96
CA THR A 59 10.95 -12.29 -4.61
C THR A 59 12.39 -12.75 -4.74
N THR A 60 13.33 -11.83 -4.99
CA THR A 60 14.76 -12.12 -5.19
C THR A 60 15.62 -11.19 -4.34
N VAL A 61 16.72 -11.72 -3.79
CA VAL A 61 17.73 -10.96 -3.05
C VAL A 61 19.11 -11.36 -3.54
N LYS A 62 19.90 -10.41 -4.04
CA LYS A 62 21.29 -10.59 -4.48
C LYS A 62 22.19 -9.59 -3.77
N THR A 63 23.02 -10.10 -2.88
CA THR A 63 23.96 -9.27 -2.11
C THR A 63 25.32 -9.31 -2.76
N HIS A 64 25.88 -8.13 -3.03
CA HIS A 64 27.22 -7.93 -3.52
C HIS A 64 28.01 -7.08 -2.54
N VAL A 65 29.28 -7.42 -2.33
CA VAL A 65 30.21 -6.58 -1.55
C VAL A 65 30.99 -5.75 -2.55
N GLN A 66 30.95 -4.43 -2.40
CA GLN A 66 31.71 -3.50 -3.22
C GLN A 66 33.19 -3.51 -2.84
N ARG A 67 34.05 -2.95 -3.71
CA ARG A 67 35.51 -2.91 -3.50
C ARG A 67 35.93 -2.15 -2.24
N ASP A 68 35.10 -1.23 -1.76
CA ASP A 68 35.30 -0.48 -0.52
C ASP A 68 34.76 -1.20 0.73
N GLY A 69 34.28 -2.44 0.58
CA GLY A 69 33.72 -3.26 1.65
C GLY A 69 32.23 -3.00 1.95
N ARG A 70 31.59 -2.02 1.30
CA ARG A 70 30.15 -1.74 1.54
C ARG A 70 29.26 -2.72 0.80
N ALA A 71 28.17 -3.12 1.45
CA ALA A 71 27.15 -3.96 0.84
C ALA A 71 26.33 -3.18 -0.21
N MET A 72 26.07 -3.83 -1.33
CA MET A 72 25.17 -3.39 -2.39
C MET A 72 24.21 -4.54 -2.66
N VAL A 73 22.92 -4.33 -2.44
CA VAL A 73 21.92 -5.39 -2.54
C VAL A 73 20.91 -5.03 -3.61
N PHE A 74 20.77 -5.92 -4.58
CA PHE A 74 19.71 -5.88 -5.57
C PHE A 74 18.57 -6.77 -5.10
N LEU A 75 17.38 -6.22 -5.01
CA LEU A 75 16.17 -6.98 -4.73
C LEU A 75 15.17 -6.81 -5.86
N THR A 76 14.23 -7.75 -5.97
CA THR A 76 13.05 -7.59 -6.80
C THR A 76 11.84 -7.56 -5.91
N ILE A 77 11.03 -6.50 -6.01
CA ILE A 77 9.73 -6.40 -5.35
C ILE A 77 8.63 -6.59 -6.40
N GLU A 78 7.59 -7.30 -6.02
CA GLU A 78 6.43 -7.61 -6.87
C GLU A 78 5.14 -7.19 -6.17
N ASP A 79 4.24 -6.55 -6.91
CA ASP A 79 2.87 -6.26 -6.50
C ASP A 79 1.86 -7.14 -7.28
N PHE A 80 0.59 -6.74 -7.33
CA PHE A 80 -0.43 -7.51 -8.04
C PHE A 80 -0.33 -7.43 -9.57
N ASP A 81 0.37 -6.43 -10.11
CA ASP A 81 0.37 -6.09 -11.54
C ASP A 81 1.74 -6.18 -12.20
N GLY A 82 2.82 -6.20 -11.42
CA GLY A 82 4.18 -6.28 -11.95
C GLY A 82 5.27 -6.26 -10.89
N SER A 83 6.49 -6.02 -11.34
CA SER A 83 7.68 -6.03 -10.48
C SER A 83 8.66 -4.92 -10.84
N MET A 84 9.42 -4.51 -9.82
CA MET A 84 10.43 -3.47 -9.90
C MET A 84 11.71 -3.91 -9.18
N GLU A 85 12.86 -3.52 -9.73
CA GLU A 85 14.15 -3.77 -9.08
C GLU A 85 14.44 -2.68 -8.04
N LEU A 86 14.86 -3.12 -6.86
CA LEU A 86 15.28 -2.28 -5.74
C LEU A 86 16.79 -2.34 -5.60
N LEU A 87 17.38 -1.20 -5.27
CA LEU A 87 18.80 -1.08 -5.01
C LEU A 87 19.05 -0.46 -3.63
N VAL A 88 19.68 -1.24 -2.76
CA VAL A 88 19.98 -0.84 -1.37
C VAL A 88 21.49 -0.78 -1.18
N PHE A 89 22.00 0.28 -0.55
CA PHE A 89 23.43 0.49 -0.32
C PHE A 89 23.76 0.63 1.16
N GLY A 90 24.91 0.08 1.55
CA GLY A 90 25.62 0.37 2.81
C GLY A 90 24.71 0.49 4.02
N ASP A 91 24.61 1.71 4.56
CA ASP A 91 23.87 2.03 5.78
C ASP A 91 22.38 1.66 5.71
N ALA A 92 21.74 1.82 4.55
CA ALA A 92 20.34 1.44 4.37
C ALA A 92 20.16 -0.08 4.46
N TYR A 93 21.12 -0.85 3.92
CA TYR A 93 21.10 -2.30 4.04
C TYR A 93 21.28 -2.72 5.50
N GLU A 94 22.28 -2.19 6.20
CA GLU A 94 22.50 -2.56 7.61
C GLU A 94 21.31 -2.25 8.50
N LYS A 95 20.65 -1.10 8.28
CA LYS A 95 19.47 -0.69 9.03
C LYS A 95 18.26 -1.59 8.76
N PHE A 96 18.05 -1.99 7.51
CA PHE A 96 16.81 -2.67 7.09
C PHE A 96 17.00 -4.15 6.72
N LYS A 97 18.19 -4.75 6.90
CA LYS A 97 18.48 -6.14 6.49
C LYS A 97 17.48 -7.18 6.97
N HIS A 98 16.90 -6.97 8.15
CA HIS A 98 15.87 -7.83 8.74
C HIS A 98 14.53 -7.83 7.98
N LEU A 99 14.30 -6.84 7.11
CA LEU A 99 13.13 -6.72 6.23
C LEU A 99 13.48 -7.00 4.75
N LEU A 100 14.74 -7.27 4.43
CA LEU A 100 15.25 -7.41 3.07
C LEU A 100 15.53 -8.89 2.72
N SER A 101 14.57 -9.76 3.00
CA SER A 101 14.64 -11.19 2.70
C SER A 101 13.59 -11.57 1.64
N ALA A 102 13.80 -12.70 0.97
CA ALA A 102 12.76 -13.30 0.15
C ALA A 102 11.48 -13.51 0.99
N ASP A 103 10.33 -13.34 0.36
CA ASP A 103 8.98 -13.40 0.93
C ASP A 103 8.64 -12.32 1.96
N ALA A 104 9.55 -11.38 2.22
CA ALA A 104 9.23 -10.22 3.03
C ALA A 104 8.22 -9.32 2.32
N MET A 105 7.12 -9.01 3.00
CA MET A 105 6.06 -8.11 2.54
C MET A 105 6.31 -6.71 3.10
N VAL A 106 6.71 -5.79 2.22
CA VAL A 106 7.25 -4.49 2.63
C VAL A 106 6.66 -3.34 1.82
N LEU A 107 6.61 -2.18 2.46
CA LEU A 107 6.46 -0.87 1.84
C LEU A 107 7.84 -0.22 1.77
N VAL A 108 8.25 0.16 0.58
CA VAL A 108 9.57 0.71 0.27
C VAL A 108 9.41 2.14 -0.22
N HIS A 109 10.21 3.05 0.33
CA HIS A 109 10.31 4.43 -0.11
C HIS A 109 11.73 4.71 -0.59
N GLY A 110 11.86 5.42 -1.69
CA GLY A 110 13.15 5.74 -2.26
C GLY A 110 13.08 6.69 -3.45
N GLN A 111 14.18 6.77 -4.18
CA GLN A 111 14.32 7.60 -5.38
C GLN A 111 14.45 6.73 -6.63
N VAL A 112 13.69 7.08 -7.66
CA VAL A 112 13.77 6.42 -8.96
C VAL A 112 15.15 6.67 -9.57
N SER A 113 15.78 5.59 -10.04
CA SER A 113 16.99 5.61 -10.83
C SER A 113 16.71 4.99 -12.21
N VAL A 114 16.88 5.80 -13.25
CA VAL A 114 16.77 5.50 -14.67
C VAL A 114 18.16 5.66 -15.28
N ARG A 115 18.72 4.56 -15.77
CA ARG A 115 19.99 4.57 -16.51
C ARG A 115 19.74 4.15 -17.95
N GLU A 116 20.50 4.71 -18.90
CA GLU A 116 20.37 4.36 -20.33
C GLU A 116 20.64 2.87 -20.60
N GLU A 117 21.49 2.24 -19.78
CA GLU A 117 21.82 0.81 -19.85
C GLU A 117 20.70 -0.11 -19.33
N ASP A 118 19.76 0.45 -18.54
CA ASP A 118 18.72 -0.32 -17.87
C ASP A 118 17.43 -0.35 -18.70
N LYS A 119 16.87 -1.55 -18.89
CA LYS A 119 15.60 -1.74 -19.63
C LYS A 119 14.37 -1.22 -18.87
N LYS A 120 14.47 -1.06 -17.55
CA LYS A 120 13.39 -0.63 -16.66
C LYS A 120 13.95 0.26 -15.55
N PRO A 121 13.16 1.21 -15.02
CA PRO A 121 13.58 2.01 -13.87
C PRO A 121 13.80 1.12 -12.64
N LYS A 122 14.78 1.49 -11.83
CA LYS A 122 15.07 0.89 -10.52
C LYS A 122 14.69 1.87 -9.42
N LEU A 123 14.48 1.37 -8.21
CA LEU A 123 14.27 2.22 -7.04
C LEU A 123 15.47 2.12 -6.10
N ARG A 124 16.20 3.22 -5.92
CA ARG A 124 17.21 3.33 -4.88
C ARG A 124 16.49 3.53 -3.54
N VAL A 125 16.65 2.58 -2.63
CA VAL A 125 15.88 2.50 -1.39
C VAL A 125 16.48 3.38 -0.31
N ASP A 126 15.63 4.23 0.30
CA ASP A 126 15.99 5.07 1.44
C ASP A 126 15.33 4.55 2.75
N ASN A 127 14.13 3.98 2.67
CA ASN A 127 13.39 3.49 3.83
C ASN A 127 12.55 2.25 3.50
N VAL A 128 12.41 1.34 4.47
CA VAL A 128 11.64 0.11 4.36
C VAL A 128 10.81 -0.08 5.62
N MET A 129 9.55 -0.46 5.45
CA MET A 129 8.62 -0.79 6.53
C MET A 129 7.91 -2.09 6.22
N ALA A 130 7.69 -2.96 7.21
CA ALA A 130 6.85 -4.14 7.02
C ALA A 130 5.40 -3.73 6.74
N LEU A 131 4.72 -4.35 5.77
CA LEU A 131 3.33 -4.00 5.44
C LEU A 131 2.40 -4.12 6.66
N ALA A 132 2.66 -5.10 7.54
CA ALA A 132 1.93 -5.29 8.80
C ALA A 132 1.93 -4.06 9.73
N ASP A 133 2.97 -3.23 9.67
CA ASP A 133 3.12 -2.04 10.50
C ASP A 133 2.49 -0.78 9.88
N THR A 134 2.22 -0.79 8.57
CA THR A 134 1.85 0.42 7.84
C THR A 134 0.49 0.97 8.28
N ARG A 135 -0.50 0.10 8.50
CA ARG A 135 -1.86 0.51 8.91
C ARG A 135 -1.86 1.30 10.22
N SER A 136 -1.11 0.86 11.22
CA SER A 136 -1.06 1.53 12.52
C SER A 136 -0.20 2.81 12.49
N LYS A 137 0.90 2.81 11.72
CA LYS A 137 1.86 3.93 11.70
C LYS A 137 1.48 5.04 10.71
N LEU A 138 0.99 4.67 9.53
CA LEU A 138 0.81 5.58 8.38
C LEU A 138 -0.63 6.03 8.17
N THR A 139 -1.64 5.25 8.59
CA THR A 139 -3.03 5.69 8.42
C THR A 139 -3.31 6.94 9.25
N LYS A 140 -3.65 8.03 8.58
CA LYS A 140 -4.08 9.29 9.21
C LYS A 140 -5.54 9.63 8.91
N SER A 141 -6.09 9.03 7.86
CA SER A 141 -7.46 9.28 7.44
C SER A 141 -8.15 8.00 6.96
N ILE A 142 -9.47 8.01 7.11
CA ILE A 142 -10.38 7.03 6.52
C ILE A 142 -11.28 7.81 5.58
N HIS A 143 -11.29 7.38 4.33
CA HIS A 143 -12.06 8.01 3.28
C HIS A 143 -13.32 7.19 3.01
N VAL A 144 -14.45 7.89 2.93
CA VAL A 144 -15.75 7.30 2.64
C VAL A 144 -16.38 8.06 1.48
N ARG A 145 -16.66 7.37 0.39
CA ARG A 145 -17.30 7.93 -0.79
C ARG A 145 -18.79 7.63 -0.79
N LEU A 146 -19.60 8.66 -1.04
CA LEU A 146 -21.06 8.57 -1.07
C LEU A 146 -21.54 9.27 -2.33
N LYS A 147 -22.45 8.61 -3.07
CA LYS A 147 -23.20 9.27 -4.13
C LYS A 147 -24.34 10.04 -3.47
N THR A 148 -24.52 11.32 -3.77
CA THR A 148 -25.58 12.13 -3.16
C THR A 148 -26.95 11.84 -3.77
N HIS A 149 -26.99 11.27 -4.96
CA HIS A 149 -28.24 10.83 -5.59
C HIS A 149 -28.78 9.59 -4.88
N GLY A 150 -30.00 9.69 -4.33
CA GLY A 150 -30.62 8.62 -3.55
C GLY A 150 -30.08 8.47 -2.13
N LEU A 151 -29.25 9.41 -1.65
CA LEU A 151 -28.75 9.40 -0.28
C LEU A 151 -29.80 9.97 0.66
N GLU A 152 -30.44 9.11 1.43
CA GLU A 152 -31.42 9.51 2.42
C GLU A 152 -30.74 10.04 3.69
N GLU A 153 -31.39 11.01 4.36
CA GLU A 153 -30.88 11.56 5.62
C GLU A 153 -30.69 10.46 6.69
N ALA A 154 -31.59 9.47 6.72
CA ALA A 154 -31.50 8.34 7.63
C ALA A 154 -30.24 7.49 7.40
N GLN A 155 -29.87 7.26 6.14
CA GLN A 155 -28.68 6.50 5.77
C GLN A 155 -27.39 7.27 6.12
N MET A 156 -27.38 8.59 5.85
CA MET A 156 -26.25 9.44 6.26
C MET A 156 -26.07 9.43 7.77
N LYS A 157 -27.18 9.55 8.52
CA LYS A 157 -27.14 9.54 9.98
C LYS A 157 -26.65 8.20 10.52
N ASP A 158 -27.16 7.08 10.02
CA ASP A 158 -26.71 5.75 10.42
C ASP A 158 -25.21 5.52 10.16
N LEU A 159 -24.71 5.99 9.01
CA LEU A 159 -23.29 5.92 8.67
C LEU A 159 -22.43 6.75 9.63
N LEU A 160 -22.85 7.99 9.90
CA LEU A 160 -22.13 8.87 10.85
C LEU A 160 -22.16 8.29 12.27
N ASP A 161 -23.30 7.78 12.72
CA ASP A 161 -23.43 7.11 14.02
C ASP A 161 -22.53 5.89 14.12
N THR A 162 -22.39 5.13 13.03
CA THR A 162 -21.46 4.00 12.93
C THR A 162 -20.01 4.46 13.04
N CYS A 163 -19.61 5.50 12.30
CA CYS A 163 -18.27 6.09 12.39
C CYS A 163 -17.95 6.62 13.79
N VAL A 164 -18.92 7.24 14.47
CA VAL A 164 -18.76 7.74 15.86
C VAL A 164 -18.60 6.59 16.86
N LYS A 165 -19.27 5.46 16.66
CA LYS A 165 -19.10 4.25 17.48
C LYS A 165 -17.71 3.63 17.28
N LEU A 166 -17.17 3.68 16.06
CA LEU A 166 -15.84 3.20 15.69
C LEU A 166 -14.71 4.14 16.16
N LYS A 167 -14.65 4.46 17.46
CA LYS A 167 -13.68 5.39 18.03
C LYS A 167 -12.24 5.01 17.69
N GLY A 168 -11.50 5.95 17.10
CA GLY A 168 -10.07 5.76 16.80
C GLY A 168 -9.31 7.07 16.71
N SER A 169 -8.24 7.07 15.91
CA SER A 169 -7.32 8.20 15.76
C SER A 169 -7.25 8.78 14.34
N CYS A 170 -7.98 8.19 13.38
CA CYS A 170 -7.92 8.60 11.98
C CYS A 170 -9.04 9.58 11.65
N THR A 171 -8.71 10.65 10.92
CA THR A 171 -9.70 11.64 10.46
C THR A 171 -10.65 11.02 9.43
N LEU A 172 -11.96 11.19 9.59
CA LEU A 172 -12.92 10.83 8.56
C LEU A 172 -12.96 11.91 7.45
N ILE A 173 -12.83 11.48 6.19
CA ILE A 173 -12.96 12.33 5.00
C ILE A 173 -14.10 11.76 4.15
N LEU A 174 -15.14 12.57 3.95
CA LEU A 174 -16.28 12.22 3.11
C LEU A 174 -16.05 12.74 1.69
N HIS A 175 -16.20 11.88 0.70
CA HIS A 175 -16.21 12.23 -0.72
C HIS A 175 -17.65 12.16 -1.21
N LEU A 176 -18.28 13.31 -1.42
CA LEU A 176 -19.65 13.40 -1.89
C LEU A 176 -19.66 13.59 -3.41
N VAL A 177 -20.14 12.57 -4.13
CA VAL A 177 -20.25 12.59 -5.58
C VAL A 177 -21.67 12.99 -5.96
N THR A 178 -21.82 14.15 -6.61
CA THR A 178 -23.12 14.65 -7.05
C THR A 178 -23.56 14.02 -8.37
N GLY A 179 -24.81 14.22 -8.78
CA GLY A 179 -25.36 13.67 -10.04
C GLY A 179 -24.60 14.10 -11.30
N GLU A 180 -23.87 15.22 -11.24
CA GLU A 180 -23.00 15.71 -12.32
C GLU A 180 -21.58 15.12 -12.26
N ASN A 181 -21.35 14.11 -11.42
CA ASN A 181 -20.05 13.48 -11.17
C ASN A 181 -18.98 14.41 -10.56
N ASN A 182 -19.41 15.53 -9.98
CA ASN A 182 -18.55 16.42 -9.20
C ASN A 182 -18.30 15.80 -7.81
N GLU A 183 -17.03 15.70 -7.40
CA GLU A 183 -16.63 15.15 -6.09
C GLU A 183 -16.25 16.28 -5.13
N TYR A 184 -16.99 16.39 -4.02
CA TYR A 184 -16.71 17.32 -2.92
C TYR A 184 -16.12 16.58 -1.74
N ARG A 185 -15.02 17.09 -1.18
CA ARG A 185 -14.35 16.48 -0.03
C ARG A 185 -14.61 17.26 1.25
N ILE A 186 -15.15 16.57 2.24
CA ILE A 186 -15.47 17.14 3.54
C ILE A 186 -14.68 16.41 4.62
N LYS A 187 -13.80 17.16 5.29
CA LYS A 187 -13.11 16.69 6.50
C LYS A 187 -14.05 16.78 7.70
N ALA A 188 -14.36 15.64 8.32
CA ALA A 188 -15.11 15.64 9.57
C ALA A 188 -14.22 16.18 10.71
N LYS A 189 -14.68 17.24 11.38
CA LYS A 189 -13.88 17.91 12.43
C LYS A 189 -13.86 17.15 13.76
N SER A 190 -14.94 16.44 14.09
CA SER A 190 -15.17 15.83 15.40
C SER A 190 -15.24 14.30 15.39
N VAL A 191 -15.10 13.68 14.21
CA VAL A 191 -15.23 12.22 14.06
C VAL A 191 -13.87 11.62 13.75
N LEU A 192 -13.35 10.86 14.73
CA LEU A 192 -12.14 10.06 14.57
C LEU A 192 -12.50 8.58 14.55
N VAL A 193 -12.05 7.91 13.50
CA VAL A 193 -12.44 6.53 13.19
C VAL A 193 -11.24 5.60 13.36
N ASN A 194 -11.51 4.37 13.79
CA ASN A 194 -10.52 3.32 13.94
C ASN A 194 -10.12 2.74 12.57
N SER A 195 -8.81 2.61 12.31
CA SER A 195 -8.27 2.03 11.08
C SER A 195 -8.16 0.52 11.09
N ALA A 196 -8.51 -0.16 12.20
CA ALA A 196 -8.53 -1.61 12.31
C ALA A 196 -9.35 -2.26 11.19
N LYS A 197 -8.95 -3.46 10.76
CA LYS A 197 -9.54 -4.12 9.60
C LYS A 197 -11.04 -4.33 9.76
N GLU A 198 -11.46 -4.74 10.94
CA GLU A 198 -12.85 -4.97 11.34
C GLU A 198 -13.69 -3.69 11.22
N SER A 199 -13.09 -2.54 11.56
CA SER A 199 -13.76 -1.24 11.46
C SER A 199 -13.99 -0.82 10.02
N ILE A 200 -12.99 -1.05 9.16
CA ILE A 200 -13.10 -0.77 7.72
C ILE A 200 -14.09 -1.72 7.06
N ASP A 201 -14.05 -3.01 7.40
CA ASP A 201 -14.95 -4.02 6.83
C ASP A 201 -16.41 -3.75 7.20
N MET A 202 -16.70 -3.35 8.45
CA MET A 202 -18.07 -2.96 8.85
C MET A 202 -18.60 -1.74 8.07
N LEU A 203 -17.74 -0.76 7.76
CA LEU A 203 -18.15 0.36 6.90
C LEU A 203 -18.40 -0.12 5.46
N ARG A 204 -17.55 -1.01 4.93
CA ARG A 204 -17.69 -1.57 3.58
C ARG A 204 -18.93 -2.43 3.40
N GLU A 205 -19.36 -3.15 4.43
CA GLU A 205 -20.62 -3.91 4.40
C GLU A 205 -21.83 -2.99 4.21
N LYS A 206 -21.79 -1.77 4.74
CA LYS A 206 -22.89 -0.80 4.62
C LYS A 206 -22.91 -0.07 3.28
N ILE A 207 -21.75 0.34 2.77
CA ILE A 207 -21.66 1.27 1.64
C ILE A 207 -20.83 0.77 0.44
N GLY A 208 -20.32 -0.45 0.49
CA GLY A 208 -19.53 -1.07 -0.58
C GLY A 208 -18.01 -0.97 -0.37
N ARG A 209 -17.27 -1.98 -0.86
CA ARG A 209 -15.82 -2.13 -0.64
C ARG A 209 -15.01 -1.02 -1.31
N GLU A 210 -15.42 -0.62 -2.50
CA GLU A 210 -14.78 0.42 -3.30
C GLU A 210 -14.97 1.83 -2.74
N ASN A 211 -15.95 2.02 -1.84
CA ASN A 211 -16.32 3.31 -1.29
C ASN A 211 -15.61 3.62 0.04
N VAL A 212 -14.79 2.70 0.57
CA VAL A 212 -14.03 2.92 1.81
C VAL A 212 -12.57 2.54 1.63
N TRP A 213 -11.66 3.47 1.95
CA TRP A 213 -10.22 3.24 1.92
C TRP A 213 -9.47 4.06 2.96
N ILE A 214 -8.24 3.64 3.25
CA ILE A 214 -7.32 4.32 4.19
C ILE A 214 -6.40 5.27 3.44
N GLY A 215 -5.98 6.35 4.11
CA GLY A 215 -5.08 7.36 3.54
C GLY A 215 -3.95 7.78 4.48
N LYS A 216 -2.82 8.18 3.90
CA LYS A 216 -1.64 8.71 4.61
C LYS A 216 -1.77 10.18 5.04
N SER A 217 -2.79 10.89 4.57
CA SER A 217 -2.98 12.33 4.83
C SER A 217 -4.38 12.64 5.32
N ALA A 218 -4.48 13.50 6.33
CA ALA A 218 -5.75 14.03 6.86
C ALA A 218 -6.19 15.34 6.16
N ALA A 219 -5.62 15.67 5.00
CA ALA A 219 -6.07 16.78 4.17
C ALA A 219 -7.24 16.35 3.28
N ALA A 220 -8.24 17.23 3.13
CA ALA A 220 -9.36 17.05 2.19
C ALA A 220 -8.95 17.55 0.80
#